data_AF-A0A1Z5IC88-F1
#
_entry.id   AF-A0A1Z5IC88-F1
#
_cell.length_a   1.000
_cell.length_b   1.000
_cell.length_c   1.000
_cell.angle_alpha   90.00
_cell.angle_beta   90.00
_cell.angle_gamma   90.00
#
_symmetry.space_group_name_H-M   'P 1'
#
loop_
_entity.id
_entity.type
_entity.pdbx_description
1 polymer ?
#
loop_
_entity_poly.entity_id
_entity_poly.type
_entity_poly.pdbx_seq_one_letter_code
_entity_poly.pdbx_strand_id
1 'polypeptide(L)'
;MKRGAVLLSVESLVMTVVIITLTSIIGHLGSAVVPVISKTGAQITAELLAFGCWWGLNRWYPKAKVSWWQHPDWQQWLLVLPVVIVWLGDATLKPKFNLAVGQVLTAVILGLFVGLFEEYVFRGVLVSGLRQRYHVGPFMTAFISGLMFSLVHLVNASGGSLAMTLVQMLEAVGLGFFFAAIYLVTASLWLPILAHGAIDAFDALAFGTLSNTAGMSIWTSLSYAVIFGALGYWVLKTKRYAVKISTRRVAEVNFERQQSLGRPAIQRQPVSMVKTVIAVLIPLVELGLGALVAKTTTNHWLRIVLVDLIFFVGLCIAIYLYHDVLTDHWHRFRRHLGSGLLIGLGGVIAAYVLLAVVRQGLKAIGVAGASPVSVMSIQSAGMALVASLTTLMAPFAEEIVFRHALFYQWRGRGILTWLMLVVSSVAFGLVHWNNFNGQLIQMIPYMCVGALFGLIYYFSRNIWQAILAHFLFDVIQVIAVIAMFILAIVQRG
;
A
#
# COMPACT_ATOMS: atom_id res chain seq x y z
N MET A 1 14.58 28.25 -22.95
CA MET A 1 14.86 27.50 -21.71
C MET A 1 16.34 27.67 -21.35
N LYS A 2 16.72 27.84 -20.08
CA LYS A 2 18.12 28.09 -19.69
C LYS A 2 19.00 26.87 -20.01
N ARG A 3 20.23 27.08 -20.51
CA ARG A 3 21.20 26.00 -20.86
C ARG A 3 21.38 24.98 -19.72
N GLY A 4 21.47 25.45 -18.47
CA GLY A 4 21.61 24.57 -17.31
C GLY A 4 20.39 23.68 -17.00
N ALA A 5 19.18 24.09 -17.39
CA ALA A 5 17.98 23.26 -17.24
C ALA A 5 18.00 22.07 -18.21
N VAL A 6 18.45 22.31 -19.45
CA VAL A 6 18.63 21.26 -20.46
C VAL A 6 19.72 20.29 -20.01
N LEU A 7 20.87 20.81 -19.57
CA LEU A 7 21.98 19.99 -19.06
C LEU A 7 21.53 19.09 -17.90
N LEU A 8 20.87 19.66 -16.87
CA LEU A 8 20.37 18.86 -15.75
C LEU A 8 19.42 17.75 -16.21
N SER A 9 18.56 18.02 -17.19
CA SER A 9 17.59 17.04 -17.69
C SER A 9 18.30 15.88 -18.40
N VAL A 10 19.23 16.20 -19.30
CA VAL A 10 20.04 15.21 -20.03
C VAL A 10 20.94 14.42 -19.09
N GLU A 11 21.59 15.08 -18.14
CA GLU A 11 22.43 14.42 -17.13
C GLU A 11 21.59 13.49 -16.25
N SER A 12 20.38 13.91 -15.85
CA SER A 12 19.46 13.05 -15.09
C SER A 12 19.07 11.81 -15.87
N LEU A 13 18.78 11.93 -17.17
CA LEU A 13 18.52 10.79 -18.03
C LEU A 13 19.73 9.86 -18.14
N VAL A 14 20.88 10.40 -18.59
CA VAL A 14 22.09 9.61 -18.88
C VAL A 14 22.63 8.93 -17.62
N MET A 15 22.74 9.66 -16.51
CA MET A 15 23.22 9.08 -15.25
C MET A 15 22.28 8.01 -14.71
N THR A 16 20.98 8.14 -14.95
CA THR A 16 20.02 7.09 -14.55
C THR A 16 20.24 5.82 -15.36
N VAL A 17 20.37 5.92 -16.68
CA VAL A 17 20.67 4.77 -17.55
C VAL A 17 22.00 4.12 -17.15
N VAL A 18 23.04 4.91 -16.89
CA VAL A 18 24.34 4.37 -16.44
C VAL A 18 24.23 3.69 -15.09
N ILE A 19 23.62 4.35 -14.09
CA ILE A 19 23.51 3.84 -12.72
C ILE A 19 22.67 2.55 -12.72
N ILE A 20 21.49 2.53 -13.34
CA ILE A 20 20.63 1.35 -13.36
C ILE A 20 21.30 0.17 -14.08
N THR A 21 22.05 0.43 -15.16
CA THR A 21 22.81 -0.61 -15.86
C THR A 21 23.90 -1.19 -14.95
N LEU A 22 24.69 -0.33 -14.30
CA LEU A 22 25.77 -0.78 -13.41
C LEU A 22 25.23 -1.53 -12.18
N THR A 23 24.18 -1.02 -11.54
CA THR A 23 23.60 -1.67 -10.36
C THR A 23 22.89 -2.98 -10.73
N SER A 24 22.29 -3.07 -11.92
CA SER A 24 21.74 -4.32 -12.46
C SER A 24 22.84 -5.36 -12.69
N ILE A 25 23.97 -4.97 -13.30
CA ILE A 25 25.14 -5.86 -13.46
C ILE A 25 25.63 -6.36 -12.09
N ILE A 26 25.76 -5.47 -11.10
CA ILE A 26 26.15 -5.83 -9.73
C ILE A 26 25.14 -6.80 -9.10
N GLY A 27 23.84 -6.54 -9.25
CA GLY A 27 22.78 -7.41 -8.76
C GLY A 27 22.85 -8.81 -9.38
N HIS A 28 23.03 -8.89 -10.71
CA HIS A 28 23.17 -10.15 -11.43
C HIS A 28 24.42 -10.93 -10.99
N LEU A 29 25.58 -10.28 -10.91
CA LEU A 29 26.81 -10.90 -10.41
C LEU A 29 26.66 -11.38 -8.96
N GLY A 30 26.03 -10.57 -8.10
CA GLY A 30 25.75 -10.94 -6.72
C GLY A 30 24.86 -12.20 -6.62
N SER A 31 23.83 -12.30 -7.45
CA SER A 31 22.96 -13.48 -7.51
C SER A 31 23.66 -14.72 -8.06
N ALA A 32 24.64 -14.55 -8.94
CA ALA A 32 25.45 -15.66 -9.46
C ALA A 32 26.44 -16.21 -8.42
N VAL A 33 26.94 -15.34 -7.53
CA VAL A 33 27.89 -15.71 -6.46
C VAL A 33 27.17 -16.25 -5.21
N VAL A 34 25.96 -15.76 -4.92
CA VAL A 34 25.17 -16.15 -3.74
C VAL A 34 23.83 -16.75 -4.21
N PRO A 35 23.74 -18.08 -4.40
CA PRO A 35 22.55 -18.75 -4.99
C PRO A 35 21.26 -18.60 -4.19
N VAL A 36 21.34 -18.14 -2.94
CA VAL A 36 20.18 -17.86 -2.07
C VAL A 36 19.44 -16.59 -2.50
N ILE A 37 20.08 -15.68 -3.23
CA ILE A 37 19.46 -14.44 -3.73
C ILE A 37 18.63 -14.78 -4.97
N SER A 38 17.31 -14.67 -4.85
CA SER A 38 16.40 -14.82 -5.99
C SER A 38 16.63 -13.72 -7.03
N LYS A 39 16.22 -13.95 -8.28
CA LYS A 39 16.27 -12.92 -9.35
C LYS A 39 15.59 -11.61 -8.92
N THR A 40 14.46 -11.70 -8.25
CA THR A 40 13.75 -10.52 -7.74
C THR A 40 14.49 -9.85 -6.58
N GLY A 41 15.13 -10.63 -5.69
CA GLY A 41 15.99 -10.07 -4.64
C GLY A 41 17.20 -9.31 -5.22
N ALA A 42 17.77 -9.82 -6.31
CA ALA A 42 18.84 -9.13 -7.05
C ALA A 42 18.35 -7.81 -7.65
N GLN A 43 17.15 -7.79 -8.22
CA GLN A 43 16.54 -6.57 -8.75
C GLN A 43 16.26 -5.54 -7.65
N ILE A 44 15.62 -5.94 -6.54
CA ILE A 44 15.38 -5.06 -5.38
C ILE A 44 16.70 -4.46 -4.88
N THR A 45 17.76 -5.27 -4.84
CA THR A 45 19.11 -4.79 -4.45
C THR A 45 19.65 -3.77 -5.45
N ALA A 46 19.48 -4.01 -6.75
CA ALA A 46 19.89 -3.09 -7.79
C ALA A 46 19.16 -1.73 -7.70
N GLU A 47 17.85 -1.73 -7.43
CA GLU A 47 17.05 -0.50 -7.23
C GLU A 47 17.49 0.28 -6.00
N LEU A 48 17.73 -0.42 -4.88
CA LEU A 48 18.23 0.18 -3.64
C LEU A 48 19.62 0.82 -3.83
N LEU A 49 20.51 0.13 -4.54
CA LEU A 49 21.83 0.68 -4.88
C LEU A 49 21.71 1.87 -5.82
N ALA A 50 20.82 1.82 -6.82
CA ALA A 50 20.60 2.90 -7.77
C ALA A 50 20.07 4.16 -7.06
N PHE A 51 19.10 3.98 -6.18
CA PHE A 51 18.62 5.01 -5.27
C PHE A 51 19.74 5.58 -4.39
N GLY A 52 20.55 4.71 -3.77
CA GLY A 52 21.69 5.11 -2.94
C GLY A 52 22.70 5.97 -3.71
N CYS A 53 23.05 5.56 -4.94
CA CYS A 53 23.93 6.29 -5.84
C CYS A 53 23.37 7.68 -6.18
N TRP A 54 22.10 7.76 -6.57
CA TRP A 54 21.45 9.05 -6.88
C TRP A 54 21.27 9.94 -5.66
N TRP A 55 20.98 9.35 -4.50
CA TRP A 55 20.88 10.06 -3.24
C TRP A 55 22.24 10.64 -2.80
N GLY A 56 23.30 9.87 -2.97
CA GLY A 56 24.69 10.32 -2.79
C GLY A 56 25.05 11.43 -3.78
N LEU A 57 24.83 11.19 -5.08
CA LEU A 57 25.11 12.13 -6.17
C LEU A 57 24.46 13.49 -5.89
N ASN A 58 23.17 13.51 -5.55
CA ASN A 58 22.43 14.74 -5.27
C ASN A 58 23.05 15.61 -4.15
N ARG A 59 23.80 15.05 -3.19
CA ARG A 59 24.51 15.85 -2.17
C ARG A 59 25.62 16.71 -2.76
N TRP A 60 26.27 16.23 -3.82
CA TRP A 60 27.32 16.97 -4.52
C TRP A 60 26.78 17.75 -5.71
N TYR A 61 25.95 17.12 -6.52
CA TYR A 61 25.33 17.67 -7.71
C TYR A 61 24.05 16.89 -8.05
N PRO A 62 22.88 17.54 -8.26
CA PRO A 62 22.67 18.98 -8.44
C PRO A 62 22.34 19.78 -7.17
N LYS A 63 22.31 19.15 -5.99
CA LYS A 63 21.88 19.75 -4.70
C LYS A 63 20.42 20.19 -4.70
N ALA A 64 19.57 19.42 -5.37
CA ALA A 64 18.14 19.64 -5.38
C ALA A 64 17.56 19.39 -3.97
N LYS A 65 16.79 20.36 -3.43
CA LYS A 65 16.11 20.17 -2.14
C LYS A 65 14.85 19.36 -2.37
N VAL A 66 14.96 18.06 -2.12
CA VAL A 66 13.86 17.09 -2.24
C VAL A 66 12.91 17.24 -1.05
N SER A 67 11.62 17.45 -1.33
CA SER A 67 10.59 17.53 -0.29
C SER A 67 9.96 16.15 -0.10
N TRP A 68 10.45 15.41 0.89
CA TRP A 68 9.98 14.05 1.18
C TRP A 68 8.53 14.01 1.62
N TRP A 69 8.17 14.84 2.60
CA TRP A 69 6.87 14.85 3.22
C TRP A 69 6.53 16.25 3.73
N GLN A 70 5.53 16.88 3.14
CA GLN A 70 4.78 17.95 3.81
C GLN A 70 3.45 17.36 4.23
N HIS A 71 3.10 17.48 5.52
CA HIS A 71 1.86 16.94 6.10
C HIS A 71 0.69 17.08 5.13
N PRO A 72 0.33 16.02 4.38
CA PRO A 72 -0.70 16.11 3.39
C PRO A 72 -2.00 16.26 4.16
N ASP A 73 -2.80 17.26 3.81
CA ASP A 73 -4.21 17.19 4.14
C ASP A 73 -4.76 15.91 3.52
N TRP A 74 -5.69 15.23 4.19
CA TRP A 74 -6.21 13.94 3.73
C TRP A 74 -6.75 14.02 2.29
N GLN A 75 -7.21 15.20 1.89
CA GLN A 75 -7.67 15.53 0.53
C GLN A 75 -6.57 15.36 -0.54
N GLN A 76 -5.29 15.47 -0.19
CA GLN A 76 -4.19 15.30 -1.14
C GLN A 76 -4.04 13.84 -1.60
N TRP A 77 -4.49 12.86 -0.80
CA TRP A 77 -4.53 11.47 -1.24
C TRP A 77 -5.55 11.24 -2.37
N LEU A 78 -6.56 12.11 -2.49
CA LEU A 78 -7.50 12.06 -3.61
C LEU A 78 -6.80 12.36 -4.95
N LEU A 79 -5.65 13.03 -4.93
CA LEU A 79 -4.87 13.31 -6.14
C LEU A 79 -4.21 12.06 -6.72
N VAL A 80 -3.97 11.01 -5.92
CA VAL A 80 -3.39 9.75 -6.44
C VAL A 80 -4.43 8.72 -6.84
N LEU A 81 -5.71 8.90 -6.47
CA LEU A 81 -6.80 8.00 -6.85
C LEU A 81 -6.95 7.75 -8.35
N PRO A 82 -6.65 8.70 -9.26
CA PRO A 82 -6.70 8.41 -10.69
C PRO A 82 -5.81 7.25 -11.16
N VAL A 83 -4.84 6.79 -10.36
CA VAL A 83 -4.08 5.54 -10.62
C VAL A 83 -4.99 4.33 -10.81
N VAL A 84 -6.17 4.30 -10.19
CA VAL A 84 -7.16 3.23 -10.40
C VAL A 84 -7.55 3.08 -11.88
N ILE A 85 -7.45 4.14 -12.69
CA ILE A 85 -7.70 4.07 -14.14
C ILE A 85 -6.69 3.12 -14.83
N VAL A 86 -5.43 3.14 -14.39
CA VAL A 86 -4.38 2.23 -14.92
C VAL A 86 -4.73 0.80 -14.56
N TRP A 87 -5.05 0.51 -13.28
CA TRP A 87 -5.44 -0.84 -12.89
C TRP A 87 -6.66 -1.36 -13.66
N LEU A 88 -7.66 -0.50 -13.87
CA LEU A 88 -8.86 -0.86 -14.64
C LEU A 88 -8.53 -1.14 -16.10
N GLY A 89 -7.69 -0.31 -16.73
CA GLY A 89 -7.31 -0.52 -18.12
C GLY A 89 -6.38 -1.72 -18.29
N ASP A 90 -5.41 -1.92 -17.40
CA ASP A 90 -4.46 -3.04 -17.47
C ASP A 90 -5.14 -4.36 -17.17
N ALA A 91 -6.17 -4.36 -16.32
CA ALA A 91 -7.02 -5.53 -16.14
C ALA A 91 -7.75 -5.98 -17.43
N THR A 92 -7.86 -5.11 -18.45
CA THR A 92 -8.42 -5.48 -19.77
C THR A 92 -7.42 -6.18 -20.68
N LEU A 93 -6.12 -6.17 -20.33
CA LEU A 93 -5.03 -6.71 -21.16
C LEU A 93 -4.81 -8.22 -21.00
N LYS A 94 -5.88 -8.96 -20.67
CA LYS A 94 -5.87 -10.42 -20.41
C LYS A 94 -4.79 -10.84 -19.38
N PRO A 95 -4.78 -10.25 -18.18
CA PRO A 95 -3.77 -10.53 -17.18
C PRO A 95 -3.87 -11.99 -16.69
N LYS A 96 -2.74 -12.53 -16.24
CA LYS A 96 -2.62 -13.83 -15.58
C LYS A 96 -2.14 -13.62 -14.15
N PHE A 97 -3.09 -13.29 -13.28
CA PHE A 97 -2.77 -12.96 -11.90
C PHE A 97 -2.12 -14.11 -11.13
N ASN A 98 -1.00 -13.83 -10.46
CA ASN A 98 -0.41 -14.71 -9.47
C ASN A 98 -0.52 -14.10 -8.07
N LEU A 99 -1.63 -14.42 -7.40
CA LEU A 99 -2.00 -13.83 -6.10
C LEU A 99 -1.48 -14.65 -4.91
N ALA A 100 -0.49 -15.53 -5.14
CA ALA A 100 0.20 -16.19 -4.05
C ALA A 100 0.79 -15.12 -3.12
N VAL A 101 0.59 -15.25 -1.81
CA VAL A 101 0.99 -14.24 -0.82
C VAL A 101 2.45 -13.81 -0.99
N GLY A 102 3.36 -14.76 -1.24
CA GLY A 102 4.77 -14.46 -1.49
C GLY A 102 5.00 -13.59 -2.72
N GLN A 103 4.21 -13.78 -3.78
CA GLN A 103 4.27 -12.96 -5.00
C GLN A 103 3.69 -11.57 -4.78
N VAL A 104 2.58 -11.46 -4.05
CA VAL A 104 2.00 -10.17 -3.65
C VAL A 104 3.00 -9.34 -2.84
N LEU A 105 3.62 -9.94 -1.82
CA LEU A 105 4.64 -9.25 -1.03
C LEU A 105 5.83 -8.82 -1.89
N THR A 106 6.29 -9.73 -2.75
CA THR A 106 7.42 -9.46 -3.65
C THR A 106 7.10 -8.32 -4.61
N ALA A 107 5.91 -8.32 -5.22
CA ALA A 107 5.44 -7.29 -6.14
C ALA A 107 5.31 -5.93 -5.45
N VAL A 108 4.72 -5.88 -4.25
CA VAL A 108 4.59 -4.64 -3.47
C VAL A 108 5.96 -4.07 -3.06
N ILE A 109 6.86 -4.92 -2.59
CA ILE A 109 8.22 -4.50 -2.20
C ILE A 109 9.00 -4.01 -3.41
N LEU A 110 8.97 -4.77 -4.50
CA LEU A 110 9.66 -4.42 -5.74
C LEU A 110 9.12 -3.10 -6.30
N GLY A 111 7.80 -2.98 -6.50
CA GLY A 111 7.17 -1.76 -6.99
C GLY A 111 7.44 -0.55 -6.09
N LEU A 112 7.44 -0.72 -4.76
CA LEU A 112 7.80 0.37 -3.85
C LEU A 112 9.24 0.84 -4.03
N PHE A 113 10.20 -0.06 -4.24
CA PHE A 113 11.61 0.31 -4.42
C PHE A 113 11.90 0.91 -5.79
N VAL A 114 11.24 0.42 -6.84
CA VAL A 114 11.28 1.02 -8.19
C VAL A 114 10.68 2.42 -8.13
N GLY A 115 9.47 2.55 -7.59
CA GLY A 115 8.82 3.85 -7.37
C GLY A 115 9.66 4.79 -6.51
N LEU A 116 10.31 4.31 -5.45
CA LEU A 116 11.22 5.12 -4.62
C LEU A 116 12.39 5.65 -5.45
N PHE A 117 13.04 4.78 -6.21
CA PHE A 117 14.19 5.14 -7.03
C PHE A 117 13.81 6.14 -8.12
N GLU A 118 12.87 5.78 -8.98
CA GLU A 118 12.55 6.56 -10.18
C GLU A 118 11.90 7.90 -9.82
N GLU A 119 10.97 7.93 -8.86
CA GLU A 119 10.37 9.18 -8.42
C GLU A 119 11.39 10.07 -7.70
N TYR A 120 12.34 9.50 -6.95
CA TYR A 120 13.41 10.30 -6.36
C TYR A 120 14.23 11.02 -7.43
N VAL A 121 14.59 10.36 -8.53
CA VAL A 121 15.34 11.00 -9.61
C VAL A 121 14.49 12.03 -10.34
N PHE A 122 13.35 11.62 -10.89
CA PHE A 122 12.62 12.46 -11.84
C PHE A 122 11.78 13.53 -11.15
N ARG A 123 11.24 13.27 -9.94
CA ARG A 123 10.42 14.25 -9.21
C ARG A 123 11.26 14.88 -8.11
N GLY A 124 11.90 14.06 -7.28
CA GLY A 124 12.76 14.56 -6.21
C GLY A 124 13.86 15.48 -6.73
N VAL A 125 14.74 14.98 -7.59
CA VAL A 125 15.92 15.71 -8.06
C VAL A 125 15.61 16.63 -9.24
N LEU A 126 15.07 16.08 -10.34
CA LEU A 126 14.89 16.83 -11.58
C LEU A 126 13.83 17.93 -11.46
N VAL A 127 12.60 17.63 -11.01
CA VAL A 127 11.56 18.67 -10.83
C VAL A 127 12.00 19.74 -9.84
N SER A 128 12.56 19.36 -8.68
CA SER A 128 13.05 20.33 -7.70
C SER A 128 14.19 21.19 -8.27
N GLY A 129 15.15 20.60 -8.98
CA GLY A 129 16.24 21.33 -9.62
C GLY A 129 15.77 22.32 -10.69
N LEU A 130 14.86 21.88 -11.57
CA LEU A 130 14.28 22.73 -12.61
C LEU A 130 13.53 23.94 -12.03
N ARG A 131 12.77 23.75 -10.94
CA ARG A 131 12.03 24.83 -10.26
C ARG A 131 12.93 25.74 -9.44
N GLN A 132 13.70 25.17 -8.51
CA GLN A 132 14.41 25.91 -7.48
C GLN A 132 15.64 26.61 -8.04
N ARG A 133 16.40 25.94 -8.91
CA ARG A 133 17.67 26.46 -9.45
C ARG A 133 17.49 27.19 -10.78
N TYR A 134 16.71 26.61 -11.68
CA TYR A 134 16.60 27.13 -13.05
C TYR A 134 15.34 27.96 -13.30
N HIS A 135 14.40 27.98 -12.36
CA HIS A 135 13.16 28.75 -12.42
C HIS A 135 12.28 28.43 -13.63
N VAL A 136 12.33 27.20 -14.12
CA VAL A 136 11.46 26.70 -15.20
C VAL A 136 10.02 26.69 -14.71
N GLY A 137 9.05 27.15 -15.51
CA GLY A 137 7.62 27.20 -15.11
C GLY A 137 7.03 25.83 -14.76
N PRO A 138 5.99 25.74 -13.90
CA PRO A 138 5.49 24.45 -13.37
C PRO A 138 5.07 23.47 -14.46
N PHE A 139 4.32 23.95 -15.46
CA PHE A 139 3.89 23.13 -16.61
C PHE A 139 5.09 22.57 -17.38
N MET A 140 6.05 23.43 -17.73
CA MET A 140 7.24 23.02 -18.49
C MET A 140 8.13 22.08 -17.66
N THR A 141 8.22 22.29 -16.33
CA THR A 141 8.92 21.36 -15.45
C THR A 141 8.26 19.97 -15.43
N ALA A 142 6.93 19.90 -15.30
CA ALA A 142 6.21 18.63 -15.33
C ALA A 142 6.38 17.93 -16.69
N PHE A 143 6.32 18.69 -17.79
CA PHE A 143 6.52 18.17 -19.14
C PHE A 143 7.92 17.57 -19.34
N ILE A 144 8.97 18.30 -18.95
CA ILE A 144 10.35 17.81 -19.04
C ILE A 144 10.54 16.58 -18.15
N SER A 145 9.98 16.57 -16.94
CA SER A 145 10.05 15.40 -16.06
C SER A 145 9.40 14.17 -16.67
N GLY A 146 8.20 14.29 -17.23
CA GLY A 146 7.52 13.18 -17.92
C GLY A 146 8.28 12.69 -19.14
N LEU A 147 8.83 13.61 -19.94
CA LEU A 147 9.62 13.26 -21.13
C LEU A 147 10.92 12.53 -20.76
N MET A 148 11.68 13.02 -19.78
CA MET A 148 12.92 12.35 -19.36
C MET A 148 12.65 10.98 -18.72
N PHE A 149 11.55 10.87 -17.97
CA PHE A 149 11.10 9.61 -17.39
C PHE A 149 10.76 8.58 -18.47
N SER A 150 9.98 8.98 -19.48
CA SER A 150 9.66 8.17 -20.65
C SER A 150 10.93 7.72 -21.40
N LEU A 151 11.90 8.61 -21.63
CA LEU A 151 13.12 8.26 -22.36
C LEU A 151 14.00 7.21 -21.65
N VAL A 152 13.96 7.12 -20.31
CA VAL A 152 14.73 6.09 -19.58
C VAL A 152 14.27 4.67 -19.96
N HIS A 153 13.00 4.51 -20.33
CA HIS A 153 12.41 3.21 -20.68
C HIS A 153 12.94 2.65 -22.00
N LEU A 154 13.68 3.43 -22.81
CA LEU A 154 14.39 2.88 -23.97
C LEU A 154 15.35 1.75 -23.61
N VAL A 155 15.80 1.67 -22.35
CA VAL A 155 16.57 0.53 -21.84
C VAL A 155 15.82 -0.80 -22.02
N ASN A 156 14.48 -0.81 -22.00
CA ASN A 156 13.68 -2.02 -22.17
C ASN A 156 13.72 -2.58 -23.61
N ALA A 157 14.14 -1.77 -24.58
CA ALA A 157 14.42 -2.26 -25.93
C ALA A 157 15.67 -3.16 -25.96
N SER A 158 16.56 -3.07 -24.96
CA SER A 158 17.70 -3.96 -24.82
C SER A 158 17.26 -5.33 -24.28
N GLY A 159 16.82 -6.20 -25.20
CA GLY A 159 16.29 -7.54 -24.89
C GLY A 159 14.78 -7.67 -25.01
N GLY A 160 14.06 -6.58 -25.29
CA GLY A 160 12.62 -6.54 -25.54
C GLY A 160 12.25 -6.07 -26.95
N SER A 161 10.95 -5.92 -27.19
CA SER A 161 10.44 -5.37 -28.45
C SER A 161 10.54 -3.84 -28.43
N LEU A 162 11.22 -3.26 -29.44
CA LEU A 162 11.27 -1.82 -29.64
C LEU A 162 9.87 -1.23 -29.78
N ALA A 163 8.98 -1.89 -30.52
CA ALA A 163 7.61 -1.43 -30.70
C ALA A 163 6.85 -1.36 -29.36
N MET A 164 6.96 -2.40 -28.54
CA MET A 164 6.32 -2.40 -27.22
C MET A 164 6.96 -1.39 -26.27
N THR A 165 8.27 -1.17 -26.38
CA THR A 165 8.97 -0.14 -25.61
C THR A 165 8.46 1.26 -25.98
N LEU A 166 8.27 1.54 -27.27
CA LEU A 166 7.70 2.82 -27.73
C LEU A 166 6.24 3.01 -27.27
N VAL A 167 5.45 1.93 -27.22
CA VAL A 167 4.10 1.94 -26.64
C VAL A 167 4.15 2.28 -25.15
N GLN A 168 5.03 1.63 -24.37
CA GLN A 168 5.22 1.96 -22.95
C GLN A 168 5.68 3.41 -22.74
N MET A 169 6.59 3.89 -23.58
CA MET A 169 7.09 5.27 -23.52
C MET A 169 5.98 6.30 -23.68
N LEU A 170 5.01 6.08 -24.56
CA LEU A 170 3.90 7.02 -24.79
C LEU A 170 3.06 7.22 -23.52
N GLU A 171 2.73 6.13 -22.82
CA GLU A 171 2.04 6.16 -21.53
C GLU A 171 2.89 6.88 -20.48
N ALA A 172 4.17 6.49 -20.37
CA ALA A 172 5.09 7.01 -19.36
C ALA A 172 5.23 8.54 -19.42
N VAL A 173 5.08 9.16 -20.60
CA VAL A 173 5.04 10.63 -20.71
C VAL A 173 3.87 11.22 -19.92
N GLY A 174 2.66 10.66 -20.07
CA GLY A 174 1.45 11.19 -19.44
C GLY A 174 1.41 10.94 -17.94
N LEU A 175 1.66 9.70 -17.50
CA LEU A 175 1.78 9.37 -16.07
C LEU A 175 2.90 10.17 -15.42
N GLY A 176 4.03 10.27 -16.11
CA GLY A 176 5.17 10.99 -15.61
C GLY A 176 4.92 12.50 -15.46
N PHE A 177 4.16 13.09 -16.39
CA PHE A 177 3.70 14.47 -16.27
C PHE A 177 2.75 14.66 -15.08
N PHE A 178 1.81 13.72 -14.89
CA PHE A 178 0.84 13.75 -13.80
C PHE A 178 1.50 13.65 -12.42
N PHE A 179 2.42 12.71 -12.22
CA PHE A 179 3.15 12.57 -10.95
C PHE A 179 4.02 13.79 -10.64
N ALA A 180 4.62 14.41 -11.67
CA ALA A 180 5.31 15.69 -11.49
C ALA A 180 4.35 16.81 -11.08
N ALA A 181 3.13 16.86 -11.63
CA ALA A 181 2.11 17.83 -11.22
C ALA A 181 1.69 17.64 -9.76
N ILE A 182 1.45 16.40 -9.31
CA ILE A 182 1.15 16.08 -7.91
C ILE A 182 2.29 16.56 -7.00
N TYR A 183 3.54 16.20 -7.33
CA TYR A 183 4.69 16.60 -6.52
C TYR A 183 4.83 18.13 -6.43
N LEU A 184 4.63 18.85 -7.55
CA LEU A 184 4.70 20.32 -7.59
C LEU A 184 3.68 21.01 -6.66
N VAL A 185 2.46 20.48 -6.53
CA VAL A 185 1.40 21.10 -5.73
C VAL A 185 1.31 20.57 -4.30
N THR A 186 1.84 19.39 -4.03
CA THR A 186 1.81 18.78 -2.69
C THR A 186 3.11 18.99 -1.92
N ALA A 187 4.24 19.07 -2.63
CA ALA A 187 5.59 18.97 -2.08
C ALA A 187 5.76 17.72 -1.18
N SER A 188 5.12 16.62 -1.57
CA SER A 188 5.25 15.32 -0.91
C SER A 188 5.67 14.29 -1.94
N LEU A 189 6.92 13.83 -1.87
CA LEU A 189 7.45 12.84 -2.80
C LEU A 189 6.84 11.45 -2.57
N TRP A 190 6.39 11.15 -1.34
CA TRP A 190 5.77 9.86 -1.05
C TRP A 190 4.46 9.61 -1.80
N LEU A 191 3.72 10.66 -2.19
CA LEU A 191 2.49 10.49 -2.97
C LEU A 191 2.75 9.84 -4.35
N PRO A 192 3.62 10.41 -5.21
CA PRO A 192 3.96 9.75 -6.47
C PRO A 192 4.72 8.44 -6.25
N ILE A 193 5.58 8.29 -5.23
CA ILE A 193 6.26 7.00 -4.93
C ILE A 193 5.25 5.88 -4.73
N LEU A 194 4.25 6.10 -3.86
CA LEU A 194 3.24 5.09 -3.55
C LEU A 194 2.30 4.85 -4.73
N ALA A 195 1.94 5.91 -5.46
CA ALA A 195 1.12 5.83 -6.66
C ALA A 195 1.78 4.98 -7.75
N HIS A 196 3.04 5.28 -8.07
CA HIS A 196 3.85 4.58 -9.05
C HIS A 196 4.09 3.13 -8.61
N GLY A 197 4.59 2.91 -7.39
CA GLY A 197 4.87 1.57 -6.91
C GLY A 197 3.64 0.67 -6.83
N ALA A 198 2.44 1.24 -6.72
CA ALA A 198 1.20 0.48 -6.77
C ALA A 198 0.75 0.13 -8.20
N ILE A 199 1.16 0.88 -9.23
CA ILE A 199 1.02 0.48 -10.64
C ILE A 199 1.95 -0.70 -10.91
N ASP A 200 3.23 -0.55 -10.58
CA ASP A 200 4.25 -1.59 -10.82
C ASP A 200 3.94 -2.90 -10.08
N ALA A 201 3.44 -2.81 -8.84
CA ALA A 201 3.02 -3.97 -8.09
C ALA A 201 1.82 -4.68 -8.75
N PHE A 202 0.89 -3.92 -9.32
CA PHE A 202 -0.21 -4.48 -10.09
C PHE A 202 0.30 -5.19 -11.34
N ASP A 203 1.20 -4.57 -12.09
CA ASP A 203 1.79 -5.15 -13.31
C ASP A 203 2.57 -6.42 -13.03
N ALA A 204 3.39 -6.42 -11.98
CA ALA A 204 4.13 -7.60 -11.54
C ALA A 204 3.17 -8.76 -11.18
N LEU A 205 2.03 -8.44 -10.56
CA LEU A 205 1.01 -9.43 -10.23
C LEU A 205 0.22 -9.93 -11.45
N ALA A 206 -0.10 -9.02 -12.37
CA ALA A 206 -0.94 -9.24 -13.54
C ALA A 206 -0.20 -9.93 -14.68
N PHE A 207 1.05 -9.56 -14.92
CA PHE A 207 1.83 -9.95 -16.10
C PHE A 207 3.14 -10.68 -15.76
N GLY A 208 3.52 -10.72 -14.48
CA GLY A 208 4.79 -11.32 -14.04
C GLY A 208 6.03 -10.47 -14.33
N THR A 209 5.83 -9.21 -14.71
CA THR A 209 6.86 -8.22 -15.05
C THR A 209 6.38 -6.85 -14.59
N LEU A 210 7.31 -5.95 -14.24
CA LEU A 210 6.99 -4.55 -13.91
C LEU A 210 6.59 -3.73 -15.13
N SER A 211 6.82 -4.28 -16.32
CA SER A 211 6.46 -3.63 -17.57
C SER A 211 5.22 -4.29 -18.16
N ASN A 212 4.13 -3.53 -18.26
CA ASN A 212 2.93 -3.87 -19.04
C ASN A 212 3.16 -3.97 -20.58
N THR A 213 4.42 -4.01 -21.06
CA THR A 213 4.75 -4.34 -22.46
C THR A 213 4.14 -5.67 -22.94
N ALA A 214 3.78 -6.55 -22.01
CA ALA A 214 2.99 -7.74 -22.28
C ALA A 214 1.49 -7.42 -22.35
N GLY A 215 1.00 -7.00 -23.52
CA GLY A 215 -0.44 -6.92 -23.82
C GLY A 215 -0.98 -5.53 -24.09
N MET A 216 -0.22 -4.47 -23.79
CA MET A 216 -0.66 -3.10 -24.05
C MET A 216 -0.76 -2.81 -25.56
N SER A 217 -1.76 -2.02 -25.93
CA SER A 217 -1.94 -1.52 -27.30
C SER A 217 -1.54 -0.05 -27.39
N ILE A 218 -1.25 0.44 -28.60
CA ILE A 218 -1.02 1.87 -28.81
C ILE A 218 -2.21 2.73 -28.36
N TRP A 219 -3.43 2.20 -28.42
CA TRP A 219 -4.66 2.87 -28.01
C TRP A 219 -4.81 3.00 -26.50
N THR A 220 -4.44 1.97 -25.75
CA THR A 220 -4.46 2.01 -24.28
C THR A 220 -3.40 2.97 -23.75
N SER A 221 -2.18 2.88 -24.28
CA SER A 221 -1.10 3.83 -23.99
C SER A 221 -1.46 5.28 -24.32
N LEU A 222 -2.05 5.53 -25.50
CA LEU A 222 -2.51 6.86 -25.89
C LEU A 222 -3.61 7.37 -24.95
N SER A 223 -4.53 6.50 -24.53
CA SER A 223 -5.59 6.84 -23.59
C SER A 223 -5.02 7.28 -22.25
N TYR A 224 -4.06 6.52 -21.70
CA TYR A 224 -3.37 6.91 -20.47
C TYR A 224 -2.60 8.22 -20.65
N ALA A 225 -1.86 8.37 -21.75
CA ALA A 225 -1.11 9.58 -22.04
C ALA A 225 -2.01 10.84 -22.03
N VAL A 226 -3.18 10.75 -22.70
CA VAL A 226 -4.16 11.83 -22.78
C VAL A 226 -4.84 12.09 -21.44
N ILE A 227 -5.34 11.04 -20.76
CA ILE A 227 -6.05 11.17 -19.49
C ILE A 227 -5.14 11.77 -18.41
N PHE A 228 -3.95 11.19 -18.21
CA PHE A 228 -3.01 11.67 -17.19
C PHE A 228 -2.37 13.01 -17.56
N GLY A 229 -2.15 13.26 -18.86
CA GLY A 229 -1.78 14.59 -19.35
C GLY A 229 -2.83 15.66 -19.01
N ALA A 230 -4.11 15.38 -19.28
CA ALA A 230 -5.23 16.27 -18.99
C ALA A 230 -5.41 16.48 -17.47
N LEU A 231 -5.35 15.41 -16.68
CA LEU A 231 -5.42 15.49 -15.22
C LEU A 231 -4.26 16.31 -14.64
N GLY A 232 -3.03 16.07 -15.09
CA GLY A 232 -1.86 16.84 -14.67
C GLY A 232 -2.00 18.33 -15.03
N TYR A 233 -2.56 18.62 -16.20
CA TYR A 233 -2.79 19.99 -16.65
C TYR A 233 -3.84 20.66 -15.75
N TRP A 234 -4.93 19.96 -15.48
CA TRP A 234 -5.97 20.42 -14.56
C TRP A 234 -5.43 20.68 -13.15
N VAL A 235 -4.62 19.76 -12.59
CA VAL A 235 -3.97 19.93 -11.28
C VAL A 235 -3.10 21.19 -11.24
N LEU A 236 -2.37 21.49 -12.30
CA LEU A 236 -1.50 22.67 -12.38
C LEU A 236 -2.24 23.99 -12.64
N LYS A 237 -3.46 23.94 -13.20
CA LYS A 237 -4.22 25.14 -13.59
C LYS A 237 -5.37 25.48 -12.66
N THR A 238 -5.88 24.51 -11.90
CA THR A 238 -6.96 24.75 -10.96
C THR A 238 -6.54 25.72 -9.86
N LYS A 239 -7.42 26.65 -9.49
CA LYS A 239 -7.19 27.57 -8.37
C LYS A 239 -7.20 26.88 -7.00
N ARG A 240 -7.64 25.61 -6.96
CA ARG A 240 -7.69 24.80 -5.73
C ARG A 240 -6.31 24.47 -5.18
N TYR A 241 -5.29 24.38 -6.05
CA TYR A 241 -3.95 23.97 -5.67
C TYR A 241 -2.93 25.02 -6.05
N ALA A 242 -2.11 25.43 -5.08
CA ALA A 242 -0.96 26.29 -5.33
C ALA A 242 0.30 25.42 -5.54
N VAL A 243 1.14 25.82 -6.49
CA VAL A 243 2.45 25.18 -6.68
C VAL A 243 3.34 25.50 -5.48
N LYS A 244 3.61 24.50 -4.66
CA LYS A 244 4.40 24.63 -3.43
C LYS A 244 5.91 24.60 -3.69
N ILE A 245 6.36 23.87 -4.71
CA ILE A 245 7.76 23.87 -5.13
C ILE A 245 8.02 25.14 -5.97
N SER A 246 8.20 26.24 -5.25
CA SER A 246 8.35 27.58 -5.83
C SER A 246 9.81 27.91 -6.22
N THR A 247 9.95 28.96 -7.02
CA THR A 247 11.25 29.48 -7.47
C THR A 247 11.92 30.38 -6.43
N ARG A 248 11.21 30.83 -5.39
CA ARG A 248 11.79 31.70 -4.35
C ARG A 248 12.70 30.87 -3.45
N ARG A 249 13.90 31.40 -3.16
CA ARG A 249 14.67 31.00 -1.97
C ARG A 249 13.69 31.08 -0.80
N VAL A 250 13.27 29.93 -0.28
CA VAL A 250 12.59 29.89 1.00
C VAL A 250 13.60 30.46 1.98
N ALA A 251 13.37 31.73 2.35
CA ALA A 251 13.95 32.33 3.55
C ALA A 251 13.81 31.29 4.65
N GLU A 252 14.92 31.04 5.34
CA GLU A 252 15.04 30.23 6.56
C GLU A 252 13.76 29.51 6.95
N VAL A 253 13.67 28.24 6.54
CA VAL A 253 12.81 27.31 7.26
C VAL A 253 13.43 27.23 8.65
N ASN A 254 12.96 28.08 9.56
CA ASN A 254 13.21 27.94 10.97
C ASN A 254 12.74 26.53 11.33
N PHE A 255 13.71 25.64 11.53
CA PHE A 255 13.52 24.42 12.30
C PHE A 255 13.37 24.83 13.77
N GLU A 256 12.36 25.64 14.09
CA GLU A 256 11.73 25.46 15.38
C GLU A 256 11.15 24.06 15.29
N ARG A 257 11.95 23.11 15.77
CA ARG A 257 11.53 21.76 16.14
C ARG A 257 10.30 21.99 16.99
N GLN A 258 9.13 21.91 16.34
CA GLN A 258 7.84 21.91 17.01
C GLN A 258 8.03 20.90 18.12
N GLN A 259 8.05 21.39 19.37
CA GLN A 259 8.38 20.59 20.54
C GLN A 259 7.65 19.27 20.34
N SER A 260 8.39 18.17 20.21
CA SER A 260 7.77 16.86 20.11
C SER A 260 6.93 16.77 21.37
N LEU A 261 5.61 16.94 21.24
CA LEU A 261 4.69 16.73 22.34
C LEU A 261 5.07 15.34 22.86
N GLY A 262 5.71 15.30 24.02
CA GLY A 262 6.19 14.05 24.59
C GLY A 262 5.03 13.06 24.55
N ARG A 263 5.30 11.80 24.21
CA ARG A 263 4.26 10.76 24.17
C ARG A 263 3.40 10.93 25.43
N PRO A 264 2.09 11.20 25.31
CA PRO A 264 1.27 11.53 26.46
C PRO A 264 1.44 10.45 27.53
N ALA A 265 1.47 10.88 28.79
CA ALA A 265 1.59 10.00 29.94
C ALA A 265 0.59 8.85 29.83
N ILE A 266 0.96 7.67 30.32
CA ILE A 266 0.11 6.48 30.28
C ILE A 266 -1.11 6.73 31.16
N GLN A 267 -2.19 7.27 30.58
CA GLN A 267 -3.47 7.39 31.26
C GLN A 267 -4.18 6.04 31.17
N ARG A 268 -4.57 5.52 32.34
CA ARG A 268 -5.42 4.34 32.44
C ARG A 268 -6.80 4.75 31.94
N GLN A 269 -7.31 4.09 30.90
CA GLN A 269 -8.70 4.25 30.46
C GLN A 269 -9.52 3.12 31.08
N PRO A 270 -10.24 3.35 32.19
CA PRO A 270 -11.14 2.34 32.74
C PRO A 270 -12.32 2.14 31.78
N VAL A 271 -12.44 0.94 31.22
CA VAL A 271 -13.61 0.53 30.44
C VAL A 271 -14.65 -0.04 31.41
N SER A 272 -15.90 0.41 31.31
CA SER A 272 -16.96 -0.17 32.13
C SER A 272 -17.13 -1.65 31.79
N MET A 273 -17.26 -2.51 32.81
CA MET A 273 -17.42 -3.96 32.62
C MET A 273 -18.60 -4.31 31.70
N VAL A 274 -19.69 -3.54 31.76
CA VAL A 274 -20.86 -3.70 30.87
C VAL A 274 -20.47 -3.51 29.40
N LYS A 275 -19.73 -2.46 29.05
CA LYS A 275 -19.21 -2.24 27.69
C LYS A 275 -18.30 -3.39 27.24
N THR A 276 -17.48 -3.95 28.13
CA THR A 276 -16.64 -5.12 27.80
C THR A 276 -17.47 -6.35 27.53
N VAL A 277 -18.47 -6.64 28.35
CA VAL A 277 -19.37 -7.80 28.17
C VAL A 277 -20.12 -7.68 26.85
N ILE A 278 -20.74 -6.53 26.56
CA ILE A 278 -21.45 -6.32 25.30
C ILE A 278 -20.48 -6.46 24.12
N ALA A 279 -19.27 -5.89 24.21
CA ALA A 279 -18.27 -6.02 23.15
C ALA A 279 -17.89 -7.48 22.85
N VAL A 280 -17.72 -8.30 23.88
CA VAL A 280 -17.40 -9.73 23.72
C VAL A 280 -18.58 -10.52 23.14
N LEU A 281 -19.81 -10.10 23.45
CA LEU A 281 -21.01 -10.73 22.90
C LEU A 281 -21.18 -10.47 21.40
N ILE A 282 -20.68 -9.34 20.87
CA ILE A 282 -20.78 -9.01 19.43
C ILE A 282 -20.30 -10.16 18.54
N PRO A 283 -19.03 -10.59 18.58
CA PRO A 283 -18.56 -11.64 17.68
C PRO A 283 -19.18 -13.01 17.97
N LEU A 284 -19.62 -13.28 19.20
CA LEU A 284 -20.33 -14.53 19.53
C LEU A 284 -21.72 -14.57 18.90
N VAL A 285 -22.43 -13.45 18.91
CA VAL A 285 -23.73 -13.30 18.25
C VAL A 285 -23.56 -13.35 16.73
N GLU A 286 -22.55 -12.67 16.18
CA GLU A 286 -22.24 -12.72 14.75
C GLU A 286 -21.95 -14.15 14.27
N LEU A 287 -21.17 -14.92 15.03
CA LEU A 287 -20.90 -16.33 14.72
C LEU A 287 -22.13 -17.21 14.80
N GLY A 288 -22.94 -17.04 15.85
CA GLY A 288 -24.16 -17.82 16.06
C GLY A 288 -25.20 -17.54 14.98
N LEU A 289 -25.46 -16.26 14.69
CA LEU A 289 -26.39 -15.87 13.63
C LEU A 289 -25.85 -16.24 12.25
N GLY A 290 -24.56 -16.07 11.99
CA GLY A 290 -23.92 -16.48 10.73
C GLY A 290 -24.06 -17.99 10.48
N ALA A 291 -23.85 -18.81 11.52
CA ALA A 291 -24.07 -20.26 11.44
C ALA A 291 -25.54 -20.62 11.20
N LEU A 292 -26.48 -19.89 11.83
CA LEU A 292 -27.92 -20.07 11.61
C LEU A 292 -28.29 -19.75 10.15
N VAL A 293 -27.86 -18.60 9.63
CA VAL A 293 -28.09 -18.20 8.23
C VAL A 293 -27.49 -19.23 7.26
N ALA A 294 -26.30 -19.75 7.56
CA ALA A 294 -25.68 -20.80 6.76
C ALA A 294 -26.48 -22.11 6.74
N LYS A 295 -27.23 -22.42 7.81
CA LYS A 295 -28.08 -23.61 7.90
C LYS A 295 -29.45 -23.40 7.27
N THR A 296 -30.06 -22.22 7.41
CA THR A 296 -31.46 -21.97 7.02
C THR A 296 -31.61 -21.43 5.60
N THR A 297 -30.59 -20.75 5.05
CA THR A 297 -30.71 -20.03 3.78
C THR A 297 -29.92 -20.73 2.69
N THR A 298 -30.63 -21.33 1.72
CA THR A 298 -30.02 -22.05 0.58
C THR A 298 -29.52 -21.12 -0.53
N ASN A 299 -30.13 -19.94 -0.68
CA ASN A 299 -29.69 -18.94 -1.66
C ASN A 299 -28.36 -18.29 -1.22
N HIS A 300 -27.31 -18.45 -2.03
CA HIS A 300 -25.96 -17.96 -1.73
C HIS A 300 -25.87 -16.43 -1.63
N TRP A 301 -26.56 -15.68 -2.50
CA TRP A 301 -26.56 -14.22 -2.46
C TRP A 301 -27.23 -13.68 -1.20
N LEU A 302 -28.41 -14.21 -0.88
CA LEU A 302 -29.13 -13.83 0.33
C LEU A 302 -28.31 -14.18 1.58
N ARG A 303 -27.62 -15.33 1.59
CA ARG A 303 -26.72 -15.72 2.68
C ARG A 303 -25.61 -14.68 2.90
N ILE A 304 -24.91 -14.27 1.83
CA ILE A 304 -23.82 -13.29 1.93
C ILE A 304 -24.33 -11.95 2.45
N VAL A 305 -25.40 -11.43 1.86
CA VAL A 305 -26.00 -10.14 2.26
C VAL A 305 -26.45 -10.15 3.72
N LEU A 306 -27.05 -11.26 4.18
CA LEU A 306 -27.45 -11.39 5.58
C LEU A 306 -26.25 -11.43 6.53
N VAL A 307 -25.17 -12.14 6.15
CA VAL A 307 -23.92 -12.17 6.95
C VAL A 307 -23.28 -10.79 7.01
N ASP A 308 -23.18 -10.09 5.88
CA ASP A 308 -22.66 -8.70 5.84
C ASP A 308 -23.51 -7.77 6.71
N LEU A 309 -24.84 -7.91 6.69
CA LEU A 309 -25.73 -7.10 7.52
C LEU A 309 -25.54 -7.39 9.01
N ILE A 310 -25.41 -8.66 9.40
CA ILE A 310 -25.13 -9.07 10.79
C ILE A 310 -23.83 -8.42 11.27
N PHE A 311 -22.78 -8.51 10.45
CA PHE A 311 -21.48 -7.91 10.78
C PHE A 311 -21.53 -6.38 10.83
N PHE A 312 -22.26 -5.75 9.90
CA PHE A 312 -22.45 -4.30 9.89
C PHE A 312 -23.16 -3.81 11.17
N VAL A 313 -24.20 -4.53 11.62
CA VAL A 313 -24.88 -4.21 12.89
C VAL A 313 -23.92 -4.33 14.07
N GLY A 314 -23.12 -5.40 14.13
CA GLY A 314 -22.10 -5.57 15.17
C GLY A 314 -21.04 -4.45 15.16
N LEU A 315 -20.57 -4.05 13.98
CA LEU A 315 -19.70 -2.89 13.81
C LEU A 315 -20.34 -1.59 14.33
N CYS A 316 -21.61 -1.33 13.98
CA CYS A 316 -22.33 -0.15 14.46
C CYS A 316 -22.42 -0.13 16.01
N ILE A 317 -22.70 -1.28 16.63
CA ILE A 317 -22.74 -1.42 18.09
C ILE A 317 -21.34 -1.17 18.68
N ALA A 318 -20.29 -1.75 18.10
CA ALA A 318 -18.91 -1.56 18.56
C ALA A 318 -18.48 -0.09 18.49
N ILE A 319 -18.78 0.60 17.37
CA ILE A 319 -18.52 2.03 17.21
C ILE A 319 -19.30 2.84 18.23
N TYR A 320 -20.59 2.56 18.42
CA TYR A 320 -21.43 3.27 19.38
C TYR A 320 -20.89 3.16 20.82
N LEU A 321 -20.48 1.96 21.24
CA LEU A 321 -19.97 1.72 22.59
C LEU A 321 -18.63 2.43 22.87
N TYR A 322 -17.77 2.55 21.85
CA TYR A 322 -16.39 3.06 21.98
C TYR A 322 -16.12 4.33 21.16
N HIS A 323 -17.16 5.05 20.77
CA HIS A 323 -17.06 6.30 19.99
C HIS A 323 -16.11 7.32 20.61
N ASP A 324 -16.16 7.48 21.94
CA ASP A 324 -15.31 8.44 22.66
C ASP A 324 -13.81 8.13 22.51
N VAL A 325 -13.46 6.84 22.60
CA VAL A 325 -12.09 6.35 22.43
C VAL A 325 -11.64 6.53 20.98
N LEU A 326 -12.50 6.16 20.02
CA LEU A 326 -12.22 6.31 18.59
C LEU A 326 -11.97 7.79 18.25
N THR A 327 -12.83 8.69 18.72
CA THR A 327 -12.74 10.13 18.45
C THR A 327 -11.47 10.74 19.05
N ASP A 328 -11.18 10.46 20.33
CA ASP A 328 -9.96 10.94 20.98
C ASP A 328 -8.69 10.42 20.30
N HIS A 329 -8.66 9.13 19.98
CA HIS A 329 -7.51 8.50 19.33
C HIS A 329 -7.34 9.04 17.90
N TRP A 330 -8.43 9.34 17.19
CA TRP A 330 -8.40 9.87 15.83
C TRP A 330 -7.76 11.26 15.76
N HIS A 331 -8.15 12.16 16.67
CA HIS A 331 -7.60 13.51 16.73
C HIS A 331 -6.07 13.52 16.93
N ARG A 332 -5.55 12.54 17.67
CA ARG A 332 -4.11 12.33 17.85
C ARG A 332 -3.47 11.65 16.63
N PHE A 333 -4.12 10.64 16.06
CA PHE A 333 -3.60 9.87 14.95
C PHE A 333 -3.44 10.69 13.66
N ARG A 334 -4.44 11.52 13.32
CA ARG A 334 -4.46 12.30 12.06
C ARG A 334 -3.26 13.24 11.90
N ARG A 335 -2.65 13.68 13.00
CA ARG A 335 -1.44 14.55 12.97
C ARG A 335 -0.19 13.79 12.52
N HIS A 336 -0.20 12.46 12.63
CA HIS A 336 0.93 11.57 12.36
C HIS A 336 0.57 10.47 11.34
N LEU A 337 -0.40 10.74 10.45
CA LEU A 337 -0.90 9.74 9.49
C LEU A 337 0.22 9.14 8.63
N GLY A 338 1.22 9.93 8.23
CA GLY A 338 2.35 9.46 7.42
C GLY A 338 3.23 8.43 8.12
N SER A 339 3.72 8.75 9.32
CA SER A 339 4.47 7.78 10.11
C SER A 339 3.60 6.60 10.55
N GLY A 340 2.30 6.85 10.78
CA GLY A 340 1.33 5.80 11.06
C GLY A 340 1.14 4.82 9.90
N LEU A 341 1.13 5.31 8.66
CA LEU A 341 1.09 4.49 7.45
C LEU A 341 2.35 3.64 7.31
N LEU A 342 3.54 4.21 7.53
CA LEU A 342 4.80 3.45 7.51
C LEU A 342 4.82 2.34 8.55
N ILE A 343 4.37 2.62 9.78
CA ILE A 343 4.26 1.61 10.84
C ILE A 343 3.19 0.57 10.47
N GLY A 344 2.09 0.99 9.84
CA GLY A 344 1.03 0.11 9.35
C GLY A 344 1.56 -0.87 8.31
N LEU A 345 2.24 -0.37 7.27
CA LEU A 345 2.89 -1.19 6.22
C LEU A 345 3.94 -2.15 6.82
N GLY A 346 4.77 -1.67 7.75
CA GLY A 346 5.70 -2.53 8.47
C GLY A 346 4.99 -3.62 9.30
N GLY A 347 3.86 -3.29 9.90
CA GLY A 347 2.98 -4.23 10.60
C GLY A 347 2.39 -5.30 9.68
N VAL A 348 1.97 -4.93 8.47
CA VAL A 348 1.49 -5.86 7.45
C VAL A 348 2.60 -6.84 7.04
N ILE A 349 3.80 -6.34 6.74
CA ILE A 349 4.96 -7.19 6.41
C ILE A 349 5.24 -8.17 7.56
N ALA A 350 5.27 -7.66 8.80
CA ALA A 350 5.47 -8.49 9.98
C ALA A 350 4.37 -9.55 10.14
N ALA A 351 3.10 -9.22 9.88
CA ALA A 351 1.98 -10.15 9.97
C ALA A 351 2.12 -11.29 8.95
N TYR A 352 2.47 -10.99 7.70
CA TYR A 352 2.67 -12.04 6.70
C TYR A 352 3.90 -12.91 6.94
N VAL A 353 5.01 -12.32 7.39
CA VAL A 353 6.19 -13.08 7.80
C VAL A 353 5.82 -14.02 8.96
N LEU A 354 5.10 -13.51 9.96
CA LEU A 354 4.64 -14.30 11.11
C LEU A 354 3.72 -15.43 10.65
N LEU A 355 2.75 -15.17 9.78
CA LEU A 355 1.88 -16.21 9.21
C LEU A 355 2.69 -17.28 8.48
N ALA A 356 3.66 -16.88 7.66
CA ALA A 356 4.51 -17.82 6.92
C ALA A 356 5.34 -18.70 7.86
N VAL A 357 5.98 -18.10 8.87
CA VAL A 357 6.78 -18.80 9.88
C VAL A 357 5.92 -19.78 10.68
N VAL A 358 4.77 -19.33 11.20
CA VAL A 358 3.89 -20.18 12.01
C VAL A 358 3.33 -21.33 11.17
N ARG A 359 2.88 -21.07 9.94
CA ARG A 359 2.39 -22.12 9.03
C ARG A 359 3.47 -23.14 8.68
N GLN A 360 4.70 -22.69 8.43
CA GLN A 360 5.84 -23.60 8.19
C GLN A 360 6.16 -24.43 9.43
N GLY A 361 6.15 -23.84 10.62
CA GLY A 361 6.35 -24.55 11.88
C GLY A 361 5.29 -25.63 12.11
N LEU A 362 4.00 -25.30 11.90
CA LEU A 362 2.90 -26.27 12.00
C LEU A 362 3.03 -27.40 10.96
N LYS A 363 3.50 -27.09 9.75
CA LYS A 363 3.78 -28.11 8.72
C LYS A 363 4.94 -29.01 9.13
N ALA A 364 6.02 -28.44 9.69
CA ALA A 364 7.22 -29.19 10.09
C ALA A 364 6.94 -30.19 11.22
N ILE A 365 6.01 -29.87 12.13
CA ILE A 365 5.58 -30.78 13.20
C ILE A 365 4.44 -31.73 12.78
N GLY A 366 4.08 -31.76 11.49
CA GLY A 366 3.09 -32.69 10.94
C GLY A 366 1.64 -32.40 11.28
N VAL A 367 1.32 -31.22 11.84
CA VAL A 367 -0.06 -30.88 12.27
C VAL A 367 -0.83 -30.04 11.24
N ALA A 368 -0.18 -29.52 10.20
CA ALA A 368 -0.83 -28.78 9.11
C ALA A 368 -0.70 -29.48 7.76
N GLY A 369 -1.83 -29.85 7.16
CA GLY A 369 -1.93 -30.31 5.78
C GLY A 369 -1.83 -29.16 4.78
N ALA A 370 -1.23 -29.41 3.61
CA ALA A 370 -1.29 -28.46 2.50
C ALA A 370 -2.73 -28.37 2.00
N SER A 371 -3.40 -27.23 2.22
CA SER A 371 -4.65 -26.97 1.52
C SER A 371 -4.32 -26.56 0.08
N PRO A 372 -4.87 -27.23 -0.94
CA PRO A 372 -4.71 -26.78 -2.32
C PRO A 372 -5.30 -25.38 -2.46
N VAL A 373 -4.54 -24.45 -3.05
CA VAL A 373 -5.07 -23.16 -3.46
C VAL A 373 -5.94 -23.40 -4.69
N SER A 374 -7.25 -23.57 -4.50
CA SER A 374 -8.18 -23.68 -5.62
C SER A 374 -8.52 -22.29 -6.16
N VAL A 375 -8.29 -22.06 -7.44
CA VAL A 375 -8.67 -20.83 -8.13
C VAL A 375 -10.21 -20.76 -8.20
N MET A 376 -10.78 -19.65 -7.72
CA MET A 376 -12.22 -19.42 -7.66
C MET A 376 -12.84 -19.28 -9.06
N SER A 377 -14.05 -19.81 -9.26
CA SER A 377 -14.81 -19.70 -10.53
C SER A 377 -15.45 -18.31 -10.71
N ILE A 378 -15.83 -17.94 -11.93
CA ILE A 378 -16.40 -16.62 -12.29
C ILE A 378 -17.66 -16.26 -11.49
N GLN A 379 -18.55 -17.23 -11.20
CA GLN A 379 -19.76 -16.99 -10.39
C GLN A 379 -19.41 -16.70 -8.93
N SER A 380 -18.27 -17.19 -8.46
CA SER A 380 -17.76 -16.94 -7.12
C SER A 380 -17.01 -15.61 -6.98
N ALA A 381 -16.62 -14.94 -8.07
CA ALA A 381 -15.91 -13.65 -8.01
C ALA A 381 -16.85 -12.47 -7.65
N GLY A 382 -18.05 -12.41 -8.23
CA GLY A 382 -19.03 -11.37 -7.87
C GLY A 382 -19.58 -11.53 -6.45
N MET A 383 -19.81 -12.78 -6.03
CA MET A 383 -20.17 -13.10 -4.66
C MET A 383 -19.03 -12.80 -3.68
N ALA A 384 -17.77 -13.09 -4.05
CA ALA A 384 -16.60 -12.74 -3.24
C ALA A 384 -16.45 -11.22 -3.11
N LEU A 385 -16.76 -10.45 -4.15
CA LEU A 385 -16.73 -8.98 -4.07
C LEU A 385 -17.74 -8.45 -3.06
N VAL A 386 -18.97 -8.97 -3.06
CA VAL A 386 -19.96 -8.58 -2.03
C VAL A 386 -19.51 -9.05 -0.64
N ALA A 387 -19.05 -10.29 -0.50
CA ALA A 387 -18.54 -10.81 0.77
C ALA A 387 -17.30 -10.06 1.30
N SER A 388 -16.56 -9.36 0.43
CA SER A 388 -15.42 -8.52 0.82
C SER A 388 -15.82 -7.30 1.65
N LEU A 389 -17.12 -6.94 1.68
CA LEU A 389 -17.63 -5.90 2.57
C LEU A 389 -17.37 -6.25 4.04
N THR A 390 -17.63 -7.49 4.46
CA THR A 390 -17.25 -7.97 5.80
C THR A 390 -15.75 -7.81 6.04
N THR A 391 -14.90 -8.16 5.07
CA THR A 391 -13.44 -8.01 5.18
C THR A 391 -12.99 -6.54 5.33
N LEU A 392 -13.70 -5.58 4.73
CA LEU A 392 -13.40 -4.15 4.90
C LEU A 392 -13.85 -3.61 6.27
N MET A 393 -14.91 -4.18 6.84
CA MET A 393 -15.50 -3.77 8.11
C MET A 393 -14.83 -4.42 9.33
N ALA A 394 -14.38 -5.66 9.19
CA ALA A 394 -13.84 -6.48 10.28
C ALA A 394 -12.70 -5.84 11.07
N PRO A 395 -11.69 -5.22 10.43
CA PRO A 395 -10.60 -4.55 11.13
C PRO A 395 -11.05 -3.51 12.16
N PHE A 396 -12.20 -2.87 11.96
CA PHE A 396 -12.72 -1.88 12.89
C PHE A 396 -13.36 -2.55 14.11
N ALA A 397 -14.30 -3.47 13.88
CA ALA A 397 -15.02 -4.15 14.95
C ALA A 397 -14.08 -5.02 15.79
N GLU A 398 -13.22 -5.79 15.15
CA GLU A 398 -12.32 -6.73 15.82
C GLU A 398 -11.26 -6.01 16.67
N GLU A 399 -10.72 -4.89 16.21
CA GLU A 399 -9.75 -4.13 17.00
C GLU A 399 -10.42 -3.40 18.19
N ILE A 400 -11.67 -2.98 18.05
CA ILE A 400 -12.45 -2.46 19.19
C ILE A 400 -12.69 -3.56 20.23
N VAL A 401 -13.16 -4.74 19.80
CA VAL A 401 -13.54 -5.83 20.71
C VAL A 401 -12.31 -6.49 21.33
N PHE A 402 -11.40 -7.00 20.51
CA PHE A 402 -10.28 -7.80 21.01
C PHE A 402 -9.18 -6.91 21.58
N ARG A 403 -8.84 -5.81 20.91
CA ARG A 403 -7.63 -5.05 21.25
C ARG A 403 -7.92 -3.99 22.28
N HIS A 404 -9.02 -3.26 22.13
CA HIS A 404 -9.42 -2.28 23.13
C HIS A 404 -10.16 -2.90 24.31
N ALA A 405 -11.31 -3.51 24.08
CA ALA A 405 -12.17 -4.00 25.15
C ALA A 405 -11.55 -5.19 25.90
N LEU A 406 -11.01 -6.21 25.22
CA LEU A 406 -10.45 -7.38 25.92
C LEU A 406 -9.02 -7.18 26.44
N PHE A 407 -8.17 -6.44 25.72
CA PHE A 407 -6.74 -6.35 26.05
C PHE A 407 -6.31 -5.02 26.67
N TYR A 408 -6.46 -3.91 25.96
CA TYR A 408 -5.76 -2.66 26.28
C TYR A 408 -6.20 -2.02 27.61
N GLN A 409 -7.42 -2.27 28.08
CA GLN A 409 -7.87 -1.82 29.41
C GLN A 409 -7.02 -2.39 30.57
N TRP A 410 -6.31 -3.49 30.34
CA TRP A 410 -5.44 -4.16 31.33
C TRP A 410 -3.98 -3.71 31.23
N ARG A 411 -3.65 -2.79 30.32
CA ARG A 411 -2.30 -2.26 30.12
C ARG A 411 -1.70 -1.73 31.42
N GLY A 412 -0.47 -2.13 31.70
CA GLY A 412 0.31 -1.60 32.84
C GLY A 412 -0.02 -2.26 34.17
N ARG A 413 -0.66 -3.44 34.16
CA ARG A 413 -0.97 -4.26 35.34
C ARG A 413 -0.01 -5.45 35.50
N GLY A 414 1.25 -5.27 35.11
CA GLY A 414 2.25 -6.33 35.16
C GLY A 414 1.84 -7.57 34.35
N ILE A 415 1.87 -8.74 34.98
CA ILE A 415 1.58 -10.04 34.36
C ILE A 415 0.17 -10.12 33.74
N LEU A 416 -0.82 -9.46 34.34
CA LEU A 416 -2.19 -9.47 33.86
C LEU A 416 -2.31 -8.85 32.47
N THR A 417 -1.45 -7.88 32.13
CA THR A 417 -1.40 -7.29 30.79
C THR A 417 -1.11 -8.35 29.74
N TRP A 418 -0.10 -9.18 29.99
CA TRP A 418 0.36 -10.20 29.05
C TRP A 418 -0.59 -11.39 29.00
N LEU A 419 -1.20 -11.74 30.14
CA LEU A 419 -2.28 -12.73 30.16
C LEU A 419 -3.46 -12.28 29.28
N MET A 420 -3.87 -11.03 29.39
CA MET A 420 -4.97 -10.50 28.58
C MET A 420 -4.61 -10.31 27.10
N LEU A 421 -3.31 -10.13 26.78
CA LEU A 421 -2.85 -10.21 25.39
C LEU A 421 -3.11 -11.62 24.83
N VAL A 422 -2.75 -12.67 25.58
CA VAL A 422 -2.97 -14.06 25.17
C VAL A 422 -4.46 -14.35 25.04
N VAL A 423 -5.28 -14.00 26.04
CA VAL A 423 -6.73 -14.21 26.02
C VAL A 423 -7.37 -13.53 24.80
N SER A 424 -7.03 -12.26 24.56
CA SER A 424 -7.52 -11.51 23.39
C SER A 424 -7.11 -12.16 22.06
N SER A 425 -5.86 -12.62 21.97
CA SER A 425 -5.30 -13.23 20.76
C SER A 425 -5.92 -14.60 20.46
N VAL A 426 -6.15 -15.42 21.49
CA VAL A 426 -6.83 -16.70 21.36
C VAL A 426 -8.29 -16.49 20.95
N ALA A 427 -9.01 -15.59 21.62
CA ALA A 427 -10.39 -15.27 21.28
C ALA A 427 -10.50 -14.78 19.81
N PHE A 428 -9.57 -13.93 19.37
CA PHE A 428 -9.49 -13.47 17.98
C PHE A 428 -9.29 -14.59 16.97
N GLY A 429 -8.42 -15.58 17.25
CA GLY A 429 -8.28 -16.73 16.38
C GLY A 429 -9.52 -17.62 16.36
N LEU A 430 -10.14 -17.83 17.52
CA LEU A 430 -11.32 -18.69 17.66
C LEU A 430 -12.55 -18.15 16.93
N VAL A 431 -12.69 -16.83 16.78
CA VAL A 431 -13.82 -16.28 16.02
C VAL A 431 -13.75 -16.55 14.52
N HIS A 432 -12.64 -17.08 14.02
CA HIS A 432 -12.54 -17.57 12.65
C HIS A 432 -13.02 -19.03 12.51
N TRP A 433 -13.80 -19.54 13.48
CA TRP A 433 -14.29 -20.92 13.52
C TRP A 433 -14.90 -21.39 12.21
N ASN A 434 -15.85 -20.61 11.68
CA ASN A 434 -16.57 -20.94 10.46
C ASN A 434 -15.68 -20.89 9.21
N ASN A 435 -14.64 -20.05 9.20
CA ASN A 435 -13.71 -19.92 8.07
C ASN A 435 -12.84 -21.17 7.89
N PHE A 436 -12.60 -21.91 8.98
CA PHE A 436 -11.76 -23.11 8.99
C PHE A 436 -12.56 -24.40 9.22
N ASN A 437 -13.88 -24.38 9.07
CA ASN A 437 -14.75 -25.53 9.33
C ASN A 437 -14.49 -26.17 10.71
N GLY A 438 -14.21 -25.34 11.73
CA GLY A 438 -13.92 -25.77 13.09
C GLY A 438 -12.51 -26.35 13.33
N GLN A 439 -11.60 -26.28 12.36
CA GLN A 439 -10.24 -26.81 12.52
C GLN A 439 -9.36 -25.87 13.34
N LEU A 440 -9.23 -26.14 14.64
CA LEU A 440 -8.49 -25.31 15.60
C LEU A 440 -7.04 -25.01 15.17
N ILE A 441 -6.35 -25.99 14.57
CA ILE A 441 -4.96 -25.83 14.13
C ILE A 441 -4.81 -24.72 13.09
N GLN A 442 -5.80 -24.54 12.21
CA GLN A 442 -5.78 -23.48 11.19
C GLN A 442 -6.01 -22.08 11.76
N MET A 443 -6.52 -21.98 13.00
CA MET A 443 -6.74 -20.71 13.71
C MET A 443 -5.49 -20.21 14.44
N ILE A 444 -4.52 -21.09 14.73
CA ILE A 444 -3.28 -20.73 15.44
C ILE A 444 -2.52 -19.57 14.75
N PRO A 445 -2.32 -19.57 13.42
CA PRO A 445 -1.69 -18.44 12.74
C PRO A 445 -2.44 -17.11 12.97
N TYR A 446 -3.77 -17.14 13.06
CA TYR A 446 -4.60 -15.96 13.31
C TYR A 446 -4.46 -15.48 14.75
N MET A 447 -4.32 -16.40 15.72
CA MET A 447 -3.99 -16.04 17.11
C MET A 447 -2.66 -15.28 17.18
N CYS A 448 -1.64 -15.75 16.45
CA CYS A 448 -0.33 -15.07 16.41
C CYS A 448 -0.42 -13.68 15.77
N VAL A 449 -1.17 -13.52 14.67
CA VAL A 449 -1.40 -12.19 14.06
C VAL A 449 -2.20 -11.27 14.98
N GLY A 450 -3.20 -11.80 15.69
CA GLY A 450 -3.94 -11.05 16.70
C GLY A 450 -3.04 -10.52 17.82
N ALA A 451 -2.07 -11.33 18.25
CA ALA A 451 -1.06 -10.89 19.22
C ALA A 451 -0.18 -9.76 18.67
N LEU A 452 0.23 -9.84 17.40
CA LEU A 452 1.00 -8.78 16.74
C LEU A 452 0.22 -7.46 16.68
N PHE A 453 -1.05 -7.46 16.28
CA PHE A 453 -1.89 -6.25 16.29
C PHE A 453 -2.08 -5.71 17.72
N GLY A 454 -2.24 -6.60 18.70
CA GLY A 454 -2.22 -6.26 20.12
C GLY A 454 -0.92 -5.54 20.53
N LEU A 455 0.24 -6.04 20.11
CA LEU A 455 1.54 -5.38 20.38
C LEU A 455 1.66 -4.03 19.67
N ILE A 456 1.20 -3.91 18.43
CA ILE A 456 1.16 -2.64 17.70
C ILE A 456 0.32 -1.62 18.48
N TYR A 457 -0.85 -2.02 18.98
CA TYR A 457 -1.67 -1.13 19.82
C TYR A 457 -0.99 -0.80 21.15
N TYR A 458 -0.37 -1.80 21.78
CA TYR A 458 0.38 -1.64 23.03
C TYR A 458 1.48 -0.57 22.88
N PHE A 459 2.29 -0.61 21.82
CA PHE A 459 3.38 0.35 21.66
C PHE A 459 2.94 1.71 21.10
N SER A 460 1.98 1.72 20.17
CA SER A 460 1.47 2.96 19.56
C SER A 460 0.58 3.77 20.51
N ARG A 461 -0.07 3.11 21.48
CA ARG A 461 -1.07 3.70 22.38
C ARG A 461 -2.25 4.34 21.62
N ASN A 462 -2.48 3.92 20.38
CA ASN A 462 -3.51 4.48 19.52
C ASN A 462 -4.21 3.36 18.74
N ILE A 463 -5.54 3.28 18.86
CA ILE A 463 -6.33 2.19 18.28
C ILE A 463 -6.33 2.28 16.75
N TRP A 464 -6.27 3.49 16.19
CA TRP A 464 -6.22 3.70 14.74
C TRP A 464 -4.95 3.18 14.11
N GLN A 465 -3.86 3.05 14.87
CA GLN A 465 -2.65 2.42 14.36
C GLN A 465 -2.84 0.91 14.15
N ALA A 466 -3.56 0.25 15.06
CA ALA A 466 -3.87 -1.17 14.95
C ALA A 466 -4.95 -1.42 13.88
N ILE A 467 -6.02 -0.61 13.87
CA ILE A 467 -7.05 -0.61 12.82
C ILE A 467 -6.41 -0.42 11.45
N LEU A 468 -5.51 0.56 11.29
CA LEU A 468 -4.84 0.78 10.00
C LEU A 468 -3.97 -0.41 9.58
N ALA A 469 -3.18 -0.98 10.49
CA ALA A 469 -2.34 -2.14 10.17
C ALA A 469 -3.18 -3.37 9.77
N HIS A 470 -4.27 -3.62 10.49
CA HIS A 470 -5.20 -4.71 10.22
C HIS A 470 -5.97 -4.47 8.90
N PHE A 471 -6.48 -3.26 8.70
CA PHE A 471 -7.16 -2.88 7.46
C PHE A 471 -6.25 -3.01 6.23
N LEU A 472 -4.99 -2.57 6.32
CA LEU A 472 -4.02 -2.73 5.24
C LEU A 472 -3.65 -4.20 5.00
N PHE A 473 -3.68 -5.03 6.03
CA PHE A 473 -3.47 -6.47 5.90
C PHE A 473 -4.64 -7.13 5.14
N ASP A 474 -5.88 -6.77 5.47
CA ASP A 474 -7.08 -7.36 4.87
C ASP A 474 -7.41 -6.82 3.47
N VAL A 475 -7.15 -5.53 3.22
CA VAL A 475 -7.45 -4.90 1.92
C VAL A 475 -6.68 -5.54 0.77
N ILE A 476 -5.53 -6.17 1.05
CA ILE A 476 -4.76 -6.93 0.05
C ILE A 476 -5.62 -8.05 -0.56
N GLN A 477 -6.45 -8.74 0.25
CA GLN A 477 -7.35 -9.77 -0.23
C GLN A 477 -8.51 -9.17 -1.04
N VAL A 478 -9.01 -7.99 -0.63
CA VAL A 478 -10.07 -7.27 -1.35
C VAL A 478 -9.58 -6.82 -2.73
N ILE A 479 -8.36 -6.28 -2.82
CA ILE A 479 -7.72 -5.90 -4.09
C ILE A 479 -7.59 -7.13 -5.01
N ALA A 480 -7.16 -8.27 -4.46
CA ALA A 480 -7.11 -9.54 -5.18
C ALA A 480 -8.49 -9.97 -5.71
N VAL A 481 -9.54 -9.87 -4.89
CA VAL A 481 -10.92 -10.20 -5.30
C VAL A 481 -11.44 -9.24 -6.39
N ILE A 482 -11.17 -7.95 -6.26
CA ILE A 482 -11.52 -6.95 -7.28
C ILE A 482 -10.83 -7.27 -8.59
N ALA A 483 -9.52 -7.56 -8.57
CA ALA A 483 -8.76 -7.95 -9.75
C ALA A 483 -9.35 -9.20 -10.42
N MET A 484 -9.73 -10.21 -9.63
CA MET A 484 -10.38 -11.44 -10.12
C MET A 484 -11.78 -11.18 -10.69
N PHE A 485 -12.57 -10.28 -10.08
CA PHE A 485 -13.88 -9.90 -10.59
C PHE A 485 -13.80 -9.15 -11.92
N ILE A 486 -12.85 -8.22 -12.04
CA ILE A 486 -12.61 -7.51 -13.31
C ILE A 486 -12.17 -8.51 -14.39
N LEU A 487 -11.25 -9.42 -14.07
CA LEU A 487 -10.83 -10.49 -15.00
C LEU A 487 -12.02 -11.33 -15.49
N ALA A 488 -12.92 -11.69 -14.57
CA ALA A 488 -14.10 -12.49 -14.87
C ALA A 488 -15.09 -11.78 -15.83
N ILE A 489 -15.20 -10.46 -15.75
CA ILE A 489 -15.99 -9.65 -16.69
C ILE A 489 -15.30 -9.60 -18.06
N VAL A 490 -14.01 -9.30 -18.07
CA VAL A 490 -13.22 -9.13 -19.30
C VAL A 490 -13.16 -10.43 -20.12
N GLN A 491 -13.09 -11.60 -19.48
CA GLN A 491 -13.08 -12.89 -20.19
C GLN A 491 -14.41 -13.27 -20.86
N ARG A 492 -15.51 -12.57 -20.56
CA ARG A 492 -16.84 -12.82 -21.16
C ARG A 492 -17.18 -11.91 -22.34
N GLY A 493 -16.43 -10.82 -22.52
CA GLY A 493 -16.49 -9.96 -23.72
C GLY A 493 -15.45 -10.38 -24.74
#